data_AF-A0A858QXL5-F1
#
_entry.id   AF-A0A858QXL5-F1
#
_cell.length_a   1.000
_cell.length_b   1.000
_cell.length_c   1.000
_cell.angle_alpha   90.00
_cell.angle_beta   90.00
_cell.angle_gamma   90.00
#
_symmetry.space_group_name_H-M   'P 1'
#
loop_
_entity.id
_entity.type
_entity.pdbx_description
1 polymer ?
#
loop_
_entity_poly.entity_id
_entity_poly.type
_entity_poly.pdbx_seq_one_letter_code
_entity_poly.pdbx_strand_id
1 'polypeptide(L)'
;MSHTIHYYFSPISPFTYLAGDQLENEAEGKIVYHPFDIGKVFAATGGVPVPQRSQQRRDYRMAELKRISARRGLAINFQPKHFPVDSRPASKLLLAVRDAGADVGSLAKAILKAVWLDELDISDRETLIVLLQSLNIDTQLLSTSEGLDEQLDSETEAAIDAGVFGSPFYIVNDEPFWGQDRLSEMLELANN
;
A
#
# COMPACT_ATOMS: atom_id res chain seq x y z
N MET A 1 -22.93 -3.55 -12.48
CA MET A 1 -22.63 -2.11 -12.73
C MET A 1 -21.20 -1.89 -12.28
N SER A 2 -20.35 -1.10 -12.94
CA SER A 2 -18.94 -1.02 -12.50
C SER A 2 -18.84 -0.37 -11.11
N HIS A 3 -18.46 -1.15 -10.10
CA HIS A 3 -18.32 -0.67 -8.73
C HIS A 3 -17.04 0.15 -8.54
N THR A 4 -17.00 0.97 -7.48
CA THR A 4 -15.77 1.65 -7.06
C THR A 4 -15.13 0.84 -5.93
N ILE A 5 -13.86 0.49 -6.10
CA ILE A 5 -13.04 -0.21 -5.10
C ILE A 5 -12.16 0.83 -4.41
N HIS A 6 -12.43 1.10 -3.14
CA HIS A 6 -11.56 1.93 -2.32
C HIS A 6 -10.42 1.07 -1.75
N TYR A 7 -9.20 1.32 -2.20
CA TYR A 7 -8.02 0.56 -1.84
C TYR A 7 -7.12 1.37 -0.89
N TYR A 8 -7.21 1.05 0.40
CA TYR A 8 -6.41 1.65 1.46
C TYR A 8 -5.14 0.85 1.72
N PHE A 9 -3.98 1.52 1.74
CA PHE A 9 -2.73 0.84 2.01
C PHE A 9 -1.63 1.74 2.58
N SER A 10 -0.59 1.08 3.10
CA SER A 10 0.68 1.70 3.43
C SER A 10 1.76 1.17 2.49
N PRO A 11 2.65 2.04 1.94
CA PRO A 11 3.68 1.63 1.00
C PRO A 11 4.81 0.80 1.63
N ILE A 12 4.79 0.60 2.95
CA ILE A 12 5.71 -0.30 3.66
C ILE A 12 5.03 -1.59 4.12
N SER A 13 3.83 -1.92 3.64
CA SER A 13 3.17 -3.17 4.00
C SER A 13 3.64 -4.33 3.12
N PRO A 14 4.17 -5.42 3.70
CA PRO A 14 4.56 -6.59 2.90
C PRO A 14 3.34 -7.33 2.35
N PHE A 15 2.19 -7.27 3.04
CA PHE A 15 0.99 -7.94 2.56
C PHE A 15 0.37 -7.18 1.38
N THR A 16 0.59 -5.87 1.30
CA THR A 16 0.21 -5.06 0.13
C THR A 16 1.10 -5.41 -1.05
N TYR A 17 2.42 -5.54 -0.83
CA TYR A 17 3.33 -6.06 -1.86
C TYR A 17 2.89 -7.45 -2.36
N LEU A 18 2.53 -8.34 -1.43
CA LEU A 18 2.07 -9.69 -1.76
C LEU A 18 0.67 -9.76 -2.37
N ALA A 19 -0.09 -8.66 -2.43
CA ALA A 19 -1.33 -8.63 -3.23
C ALA A 19 -1.03 -8.78 -4.73
N GLY A 20 0.17 -8.38 -5.17
CA GLY A 20 0.61 -8.47 -6.56
C GLY A 20 -0.26 -7.64 -7.49
N ASP A 21 -0.40 -8.11 -8.73
CA ASP A 21 -1.16 -7.42 -9.79
C ASP A 21 -2.62 -7.89 -9.89
N GLN A 22 -3.08 -8.73 -8.96
CA GLN A 22 -4.37 -9.41 -9.08
C GLN A 22 -5.53 -8.40 -9.11
N LEU A 23 -5.46 -7.33 -8.30
CA LEU A 23 -6.50 -6.31 -8.25
C LEU A 23 -6.63 -5.61 -9.61
N GLU A 24 -5.52 -5.11 -10.14
CA GLU A 24 -5.48 -4.33 -11.38
C GLU A 24 -5.80 -5.18 -12.61
N ASN A 25 -5.52 -6.50 -12.57
CA ASN A 25 -5.81 -7.41 -13.67
C ASN A 25 -7.26 -7.89 -13.71
N GLU A 26 -7.93 -8.02 -12.56
CA GLU A 26 -9.23 -8.69 -12.44
C GLU A 26 -10.40 -7.74 -12.10
N ALA A 27 -10.12 -6.51 -11.62
CA ALA A 27 -11.18 -5.55 -11.33
C ALA A 27 -11.80 -4.96 -12.62
N GLU A 28 -13.12 -5.05 -12.75
CA GLU A 28 -13.88 -4.39 -13.83
C GLU A 28 -14.29 -2.94 -13.46
N GLY A 29 -14.06 -2.56 -12.21
CA GLY A 29 -14.45 -1.28 -11.61
C GLY A 29 -13.36 -0.21 -11.55
N LYS A 30 -13.72 0.97 -11.04
CA LYS A 30 -12.75 2.03 -10.74
C LYS A 30 -12.03 1.70 -9.43
N ILE A 31 -10.70 1.70 -9.45
CA ILE A 31 -9.89 1.59 -8.23
C ILE A 31 -9.52 3.00 -7.76
N VAL A 32 -9.76 3.31 -6.49
CA VAL A 32 -9.31 4.55 -5.85
C VAL A 32 -8.26 4.20 -4.79
N TYR A 33 -7.05 4.70 -4.99
CA TYR A 33 -5.91 4.43 -4.13
C TYR A 33 -5.84 5.44 -2.98
N HIS A 34 -5.80 4.94 -1.75
CA HIS A 34 -5.76 5.71 -0.50
C HIS A 34 -4.52 5.32 0.31
N PRO A 35 -3.34 5.91 0.01
CA PRO A 35 -2.17 5.74 0.85
C PRO A 35 -2.39 6.42 2.21
N PHE A 36 -2.00 5.77 3.30
CA PHE A 36 -2.16 6.31 4.66
C PHE A 36 -0.91 6.07 5.53
N ASP A 37 -0.86 6.78 6.67
CA ASP A 37 0.16 6.57 7.71
C ASP A 37 -0.22 5.38 8.62
N ILE A 38 0.46 4.25 8.44
CA ILE A 38 0.18 3.00 9.20
C ILE A 38 0.47 3.15 10.69
N GLY A 39 1.39 4.05 11.08
CA GLY A 39 1.69 4.31 12.47
C GLY A 39 0.51 4.97 13.17
N LYS A 40 -0.06 6.01 12.55
CA LYS A 40 -1.27 6.69 13.02
C LYS A 40 -2.48 5.76 13.05
N VAL A 41 -2.70 4.96 11.99
CA VAL A 41 -3.79 3.97 11.95
C VAL A 41 -3.66 2.94 13.08
N PHE A 42 -2.47 2.37 13.29
CA PHE A 42 -2.25 1.43 14.40
C PHE A 42 -2.49 2.08 15.76
N ALA A 43 -2.02 3.30 15.98
CA ALA A 43 -2.23 4.02 17.24
C ALA A 43 -3.72 4.25 17.52
N ALA A 44 -4.51 4.60 16.51
CA ALA A 44 -5.94 4.86 16.66
C ALA A 44 -6.80 3.59 16.83
N THR A 45 -6.40 2.47 16.21
CA THR A 45 -7.23 1.26 16.09
C THR A 45 -6.77 0.08 16.95
N GLY A 46 -5.77 0.29 17.82
CA GLY A 46 -5.22 -0.76 18.69
C GLY A 46 -4.24 -1.71 17.98
N GLY A 47 -3.76 -1.33 16.80
CA GLY A 47 -2.67 -2.00 16.11
C GLY A 47 -1.34 -1.83 16.86
N VAL A 48 -0.49 -2.86 16.81
CA VAL A 48 0.85 -2.82 17.43
C VAL A 48 1.91 -2.83 16.32
N PRO A 49 2.83 -1.85 16.26
CA PRO A 49 3.95 -1.86 15.33
C PRO A 49 4.77 -3.15 15.42
N VAL A 50 5.30 -3.64 14.28
CA VAL A 50 5.98 -4.95 14.21
C VAL A 50 7.07 -5.13 15.27
N PRO A 51 7.96 -4.16 15.56
CA PRO A 51 9.00 -4.31 16.58
C PRO A 51 8.46 -4.54 17.99
N GLN A 52 7.25 -4.06 18.29
CA GLN A 52 6.60 -4.13 19.60
C GLN A 52 5.68 -5.36 19.75
N ARG A 53 5.46 -6.13 18.68
CA ARG A 53 4.66 -7.36 18.72
C ARG A 53 5.37 -8.45 19.50
N SER A 54 4.60 -9.31 20.17
CA SER A 54 5.12 -10.51 20.82
C SER A 54 5.82 -11.44 19.82
N GLN A 55 6.72 -12.29 20.33
CA GLN A 55 7.45 -13.26 19.49
C GLN A 55 6.50 -14.12 18.66
N GLN A 56 5.40 -14.61 19.25
CA GLN A 56 4.40 -15.45 18.58
C GLN A 56 3.78 -14.74 17.36
N ARG A 57 3.45 -13.45 17.48
CA ARG A 57 2.91 -12.67 16.36
C ARG A 57 3.96 -12.41 15.28
N ARG A 58 5.24 -12.24 15.65
CA ARG A 58 6.34 -12.08 14.70
C ARG A 58 6.62 -13.38 13.93
N ASP A 59 6.62 -14.52 14.62
CA ASP A 59 6.80 -15.85 14.02
C ASP A 59 5.66 -16.19 13.07
N TYR A 60 4.41 -15.95 13.50
CA TYR A 60 3.25 -16.15 12.63
C TYR A 60 3.30 -15.26 11.39
N ARG A 61 3.62 -13.97 11.54
CA ARG A 61 3.83 -13.06 10.40
C ARG A 61 4.87 -13.63 9.44
N MET A 62 6.01 -14.13 9.94
CA MET A 62 7.06 -14.70 9.09
C MET A 62 6.59 -15.97 8.36
N ALA A 63 5.84 -16.84 9.03
CA ALA A 63 5.25 -18.02 8.40
C ALA A 63 4.27 -17.64 7.28
N GLU A 64 3.43 -16.63 7.50
CA GLU A 64 2.51 -16.12 6.48
C GLU A 64 3.25 -15.53 5.28
N LEU A 65 4.26 -14.68 5.50
CA LEU A 65 5.03 -14.10 4.40
C LEU A 65 5.63 -15.19 3.51
N LYS A 66 6.26 -16.23 4.11
CA LYS A 66 6.84 -17.36 3.37
C LYS A 66 5.79 -18.15 2.59
N ARG A 67 4.64 -18.41 3.22
CA ARG A 67 3.57 -19.22 2.63
C ARG A 67 2.93 -18.50 1.44
N ILE A 68 2.61 -17.22 1.62
CA ILE A 68 1.93 -16.43 0.59
C ILE A 68 2.88 -16.11 -0.57
N SER A 69 4.14 -15.74 -0.30
CA SER A 69 5.11 -15.49 -1.37
C SER A 69 5.34 -16.73 -2.23
N ALA A 70 5.51 -17.91 -1.60
CA ALA A 70 5.65 -19.17 -2.31
C ALA A 70 4.40 -19.53 -3.13
N ARG A 71 3.19 -19.33 -2.55
CA ARG A 71 1.92 -19.60 -3.25
C ARG A 71 1.74 -18.72 -4.49
N ARG A 72 2.10 -17.43 -4.38
CA ARG A 72 1.94 -16.45 -5.46
C ARG A 72 3.14 -16.38 -6.43
N GLY A 73 4.23 -17.11 -6.16
CA GLY A 73 5.45 -17.04 -6.98
C GLY A 73 6.16 -15.69 -6.93
N LEU A 74 5.96 -14.90 -5.87
CA LEU A 74 6.56 -13.58 -5.71
C LEU A 74 7.88 -13.66 -4.95
N ALA A 75 8.96 -13.13 -5.53
CA ALA A 75 10.23 -12.96 -4.83
C ALA A 75 10.09 -11.89 -3.74
N ILE A 76 10.67 -12.11 -2.56
CA ILE A 76 10.60 -11.15 -1.45
C ILE A 76 11.81 -11.29 -0.53
N ASN A 77 12.35 -10.17 -0.10
CA ASN A 77 13.26 -10.09 1.04
C ASN A 77 12.42 -10.08 2.32
N PHE A 78 12.50 -11.14 3.12
CA PHE A 78 11.71 -11.25 4.36
C PHE A 78 12.13 -10.27 5.47
N GLN A 79 13.34 -9.71 5.33
CA GLN A 79 13.96 -8.73 6.22
C GLN A 79 14.68 -7.68 5.35
N PRO A 80 13.94 -6.85 4.59
CA PRO A 80 14.57 -5.92 3.67
C PRO A 80 15.32 -4.84 4.43
N LYS A 81 16.47 -4.43 3.90
CA LYS A 81 17.44 -3.53 4.53
C LYS A 81 16.85 -2.27 5.19
N HIS A 82 15.87 -1.62 4.54
CA HIS A 82 15.33 -0.34 4.98
C HIS A 82 14.08 -0.47 5.86
N PHE A 83 13.47 -1.66 6.00
CA PHE A 83 12.23 -1.79 6.77
C PHE A 83 12.46 -1.77 8.30
N PRO A 84 11.68 -1.00 9.08
CA PRO A 84 10.66 -0.03 8.65
C PRO A 84 11.29 1.31 8.24
N VAL A 85 11.02 1.73 7.00
CA VAL A 85 11.44 3.02 6.44
C VAL A 85 10.35 4.06 6.64
N ASP A 86 10.70 5.34 6.72
CA ASP A 86 9.70 6.41 6.70
C ASP A 86 8.94 6.37 5.36
N SER A 87 7.64 6.09 5.45
CA SER A 87 6.78 5.90 4.29
C SER A 87 6.09 7.19 3.86
N ARG A 88 6.18 8.28 4.63
CA ARG A 88 5.46 9.53 4.36
C ARG A 88 5.84 10.16 3.02
N PRO A 89 7.14 10.27 2.62
CA PRO A 89 7.51 10.81 1.32
C PRO A 89 6.84 10.04 0.15
N ALA A 90 6.89 8.71 0.20
CA ALA A 90 6.24 7.84 -0.78
C ALA A 90 4.71 7.98 -0.79
N SER A 91 4.07 8.04 0.39
CA SER A 91 2.62 8.24 0.49
C SER A 91 2.18 9.58 -0.10
N LYS A 92 2.90 10.68 0.17
CA LYS A 92 2.61 11.98 -0.43
C LYS A 92 2.79 11.97 -1.95
N LEU A 93 3.82 11.29 -2.46
CA LEU A 93 4.01 11.15 -3.90
C LEU A 93 2.86 10.39 -4.56
N LEU A 94 2.36 9.33 -3.93
CA LEU A 94 1.20 8.57 -4.41
C LEU A 94 -0.05 9.46 -4.50
N LEU A 95 -0.27 10.35 -3.52
CA LEU A 95 -1.35 11.35 -3.58
C LEU A 95 -1.15 12.33 -4.74
N ALA A 96 0.05 12.89 -4.90
CA ALA A 96 0.34 13.82 -6.00
C ALA A 96 0.11 13.18 -7.39
N VAL A 97 0.51 11.92 -7.57
CA VAL A 97 0.29 11.17 -8.82
C VAL A 97 -1.19 10.87 -9.05
N ARG A 98 -1.91 10.46 -8.01
CA ARG A 98 -3.36 10.25 -8.06
C ARG A 98 -4.11 11.52 -8.45
N ASP A 99 -3.78 12.65 -7.81
CA ASP A 99 -4.47 13.92 -8.00
C ASP A 99 -4.15 14.55 -9.37
N ALA A 100 -2.98 14.24 -9.93
CA ALA A 100 -2.62 14.56 -11.31
C ALA A 100 -3.29 13.64 -12.36
N GLY A 101 -4.04 12.61 -11.94
CA GLY A 101 -4.68 11.64 -12.83
C GLY A 101 -3.70 10.70 -13.55
N ALA A 102 -2.48 10.56 -13.03
CA ALA A 102 -1.46 9.65 -13.55
C ALA A 102 -1.59 8.23 -12.96
N ASP A 103 -0.82 7.28 -13.48
CA ASP A 103 -0.89 5.87 -13.10
C ASP A 103 -0.31 5.59 -11.70
N VAL A 104 -1.14 5.88 -10.69
CA VAL A 104 -0.84 5.63 -9.27
C VAL A 104 -0.68 4.14 -8.96
N GLY A 105 -1.36 3.25 -9.69
CA GLY A 105 -1.28 1.80 -9.46
C GLY A 105 0.11 1.25 -9.79
N SER A 106 0.65 1.61 -10.95
CA SER A 106 2.02 1.25 -11.33
C SER A 106 3.05 1.82 -10.35
N LEU A 107 2.87 3.07 -9.89
CA LEU A 107 3.76 3.66 -8.90
C LEU A 107 3.69 2.95 -7.53
N ALA A 108 2.49 2.64 -7.04
CA ALA A 108 2.31 1.93 -5.77
C ALA A 108 3.05 0.59 -5.77
N LYS A 109 2.93 -0.17 -6.86
CA LYS A 109 3.62 -1.45 -7.05
C LYS A 109 5.14 -1.27 -7.12
N ALA A 110 5.62 -0.26 -7.83
CA ALA A 110 7.05 0.04 -7.92
C ALA A 110 7.64 0.41 -6.54
N ILE A 111 6.94 1.23 -5.75
CA ILE A 111 7.35 1.61 -4.38
C ILE A 111 7.37 0.39 -3.46
N LEU A 112 6.34 -0.46 -3.50
CA LEU A 112 6.29 -1.68 -2.70
C LEU A 112 7.44 -2.63 -3.06
N LYS A 113 7.71 -2.82 -4.36
CA LYS A 113 8.84 -3.62 -4.86
C LYS A 113 10.19 -3.05 -4.44
N ALA A 114 10.33 -1.73 -4.47
CA ALA A 114 11.55 -1.03 -4.05
C ALA A 114 11.95 -1.41 -2.61
N VAL A 115 10.98 -1.45 -1.69
CA VAL A 115 11.21 -1.88 -0.30
C VAL A 115 11.43 -3.39 -0.22
N TRP A 116 10.49 -4.18 -0.75
CA TRP A 116 10.37 -5.60 -0.41
C TRP A 116 11.22 -6.54 -1.27
N LEU A 117 11.79 -6.06 -2.38
CA LEU A 117 12.61 -6.86 -3.27
C LEU A 117 13.92 -6.18 -3.65
N ASP A 118 13.91 -4.88 -3.94
CA ASP A 118 15.09 -4.20 -4.49
C ASP A 118 16.01 -3.58 -3.41
N GLU A 119 15.63 -3.68 -2.13
CA GLU A 119 16.37 -3.13 -0.98
C GLU A 119 16.65 -1.61 -1.08
N LEU A 120 15.70 -0.86 -1.65
CA LEU A 120 15.78 0.59 -1.81
C LEU A 120 15.08 1.34 -0.67
N ASP A 121 15.49 2.59 -0.50
CA ASP A 121 14.95 3.51 0.52
C ASP A 121 13.87 4.41 -0.09
N ILE A 122 12.60 4.18 0.23
CA ILE A 122 11.50 5.00 -0.31
C ILE A 122 11.28 6.32 0.45
N SER A 123 12.09 6.62 1.47
CA SER A 123 12.17 7.95 2.07
C SER A 123 13.16 8.85 1.33
N ASP A 124 14.07 8.24 0.56
CA ASP A 124 15.07 8.95 -0.24
C ASP A 124 14.46 9.54 -1.53
N ARG A 125 14.79 10.81 -1.78
CA ARG A 125 14.29 11.56 -2.92
C ARG A 125 14.78 10.98 -4.25
N GLU A 126 16.06 10.59 -4.33
CA GLU A 126 16.65 10.10 -5.57
C GLU A 126 16.00 8.78 -5.98
N THR A 127 15.77 7.89 -5.02
CA THR A 127 15.02 6.64 -5.22
C THR A 127 13.64 6.93 -5.83
N LEU A 128 12.87 7.86 -5.26
CA LEU A 128 11.54 8.21 -5.79
C LEU A 128 11.59 8.81 -7.20
N ILE A 129 12.60 9.63 -7.53
CA ILE A 129 12.81 10.16 -8.88
C ILE A 129 13.03 9.02 -9.89
N VAL A 130 13.90 8.06 -9.55
CA VAL A 130 14.20 6.91 -10.41
C VAL A 130 12.94 6.09 -10.68
N LEU A 131 12.10 5.86 -9.66
CA LEU A 131 10.84 5.15 -9.84
C LEU A 131 9.89 5.88 -10.80
N LEU A 132 9.70 7.20 -10.62
CA LEU A 132 8.87 8.01 -11.54
C LEU A 132 9.38 7.94 -12.98
N GLN A 133 10.69 8.09 -13.18
CA GLN A 133 11.31 8.01 -14.50
C GLN A 133 11.11 6.64 -15.14
N SER A 134 11.27 5.55 -14.38
CA SER A 134 11.09 4.18 -14.89
C SER A 134 9.66 3.90 -15.39
N LEU A 135 8.68 4.65 -14.86
CA LEU A 135 7.27 4.57 -15.22
C LEU A 135 6.82 5.65 -16.21
N ASN A 136 7.73 6.51 -16.67
CA ASN A 136 7.42 7.69 -17.49
C ASN A 136 6.39 8.63 -16.83
N ILE A 137 6.38 8.73 -15.50
CA ILE A 137 5.56 9.68 -14.74
C ILE A 137 6.34 10.97 -14.54
N ASP A 138 5.66 12.12 -14.59
CA ASP A 138 6.31 13.42 -14.41
C ASP A 138 6.98 13.56 -13.03
N THR A 139 8.31 13.67 -13.06
CA THR A 139 9.14 13.88 -11.86
C THR A 139 8.83 15.17 -11.10
N GLN A 140 8.19 16.18 -11.72
CA GLN A 140 7.79 17.41 -11.02
C GLN A 140 6.75 17.16 -9.93
N LEU A 141 5.99 16.07 -10.03
CA LEU A 141 5.03 15.66 -9.01
C LEU A 141 5.70 15.37 -7.66
N LEU A 142 7.00 15.08 -7.64
CA LEU A 142 7.74 14.95 -6.39
C LEU A 142 7.83 16.27 -5.63
N SER A 143 8.07 17.38 -6.34
CA SER A 143 8.04 18.72 -5.72
C SER A 143 6.62 19.09 -5.26
N THR A 144 5.59 18.73 -6.04
CA THR A 144 4.19 18.90 -5.60
C THR A 144 3.90 18.13 -4.31
N SER A 145 4.40 16.90 -4.20
CA SER A 145 4.18 16.04 -3.04
C SER A 145 4.75 16.60 -1.73
N GLU A 146 5.76 17.47 -1.78
CA GLU A 146 6.36 18.06 -0.58
C GLU A 146 5.33 18.85 0.24
N GLY A 147 4.35 19.49 -0.42
CA GLY A 147 3.30 20.28 0.22
C GLY A 147 2.08 19.49 0.69
N LEU A 148 2.05 18.16 0.55
CA LEU A 148 0.84 17.35 0.80
C LEU A 148 0.76 16.74 2.22
N ASP A 149 1.44 17.32 3.21
CA ASP A 149 1.41 16.80 4.58
C ASP A 149 0.02 16.83 5.20
N GLU A 150 -0.70 17.95 5.06
CA GLU A 150 -2.08 18.08 5.55
C GLU A 150 -3.03 17.12 4.84
N GLN A 151 -2.84 16.91 3.54
CA GLN A 151 -3.66 15.98 2.78
C GLN A 151 -3.41 14.53 3.19
N LEU A 152 -2.15 14.13 3.40
CA LEU A 152 -1.84 12.78 3.90
C LEU A 152 -2.44 12.54 5.29
N ASP A 153 -2.42 13.55 6.15
CA ASP A 153 -3.02 13.47 7.47
C ASP A 153 -4.54 13.34 7.38
N SER A 154 -5.19 14.12 6.51
CA SER A 154 -6.62 14.01 6.21
C SER A 154 -7.02 12.66 5.60
N GLU A 155 -6.26 12.12 4.65
CA GLU A 155 -6.48 10.78 4.07
C GLU A 155 -6.32 9.68 5.13
N THR A 156 -5.39 9.86 6.06
CA THR A 156 -5.19 8.93 7.17
C THR A 156 -6.36 8.95 8.15
N GLU A 157 -6.88 10.14 8.50
CA GLU A 157 -8.08 10.28 9.33
C GLU A 157 -9.31 9.67 8.64
N ALA A 158 -9.50 9.96 7.34
CA ALA A 158 -10.59 9.38 6.55
C ALA A 158 -10.52 7.85 6.49
N ALA A 159 -9.31 7.26 6.40
CA ALA A 159 -9.15 5.81 6.46
C ALA A 159 -9.58 5.24 7.84
N ILE A 160 -9.22 5.91 8.93
CA ILE A 160 -9.62 5.51 10.29
C ILE A 160 -11.15 5.58 10.44
N ASP A 161 -11.77 6.68 9.98
CA ASP A 161 -13.23 6.86 10.01
C ASP A 161 -13.97 5.82 9.16
N ALA A 162 -13.35 5.35 8.07
CA ALA A 162 -13.85 4.24 7.25
C ALA A 162 -13.63 2.85 7.87
N GLY A 163 -13.07 2.76 9.08
CA GLY A 163 -12.85 1.50 9.80
C GLY A 163 -11.57 0.76 9.41
N VAL A 164 -10.64 1.41 8.69
CA VAL A 164 -9.36 0.80 8.30
C VAL A 164 -8.45 0.69 9.53
N PHE A 165 -7.97 -0.54 9.79
CA PHE A 165 -7.07 -0.83 10.91
C PHE A 165 -5.75 -1.50 10.47
N GLY A 166 -5.55 -1.69 9.17
CA GLY A 166 -4.40 -2.40 8.64
C GLY A 166 -4.27 -2.26 7.13
N SER A 167 -3.27 -2.92 6.54
CA SER A 167 -2.95 -2.80 5.11
C SER A 167 -2.54 -4.16 4.51
N PRO A 168 -3.02 -4.52 3.29
CA PRO A 168 -3.98 -3.79 2.47
C PRO A 168 -5.41 -3.92 3.00
N PHE A 169 -6.27 -2.95 2.69
CA PHE A 169 -7.67 -2.94 3.08
C PHE A 169 -8.50 -2.41 1.91
N TYR A 170 -9.63 -3.04 1.63
CA TYR A 170 -10.51 -2.71 0.52
C TYR A 170 -11.91 -2.42 1.04
N ILE A 171 -12.61 -1.48 0.42
CA ILE A 171 -14.05 -1.25 0.65
C ILE A 171 -14.75 -1.20 -0.70
N VAL A 172 -15.79 -2.03 -0.86
CA VAL A 172 -16.65 -2.08 -2.05
C VAL A 172 -18.10 -2.14 -1.56
N ASN A 173 -18.96 -1.23 -2.03
CA ASN A 173 -20.37 -1.17 -1.61
C ASN A 173 -20.54 -1.16 -0.06
N ASP A 174 -19.73 -0.36 0.62
CA ASP A 174 -19.66 -0.28 2.09
C ASP A 174 -19.23 -1.58 2.80
N GLU A 175 -18.85 -2.62 2.05
CA GLU A 175 -18.37 -3.89 2.61
C GLU A 175 -16.83 -3.91 2.72
N PRO A 176 -16.27 -4.12 3.93
CA PRO A 176 -14.83 -4.09 4.17
C PRO A 176 -14.15 -5.45 3.98
N PHE A 177 -12.96 -5.45 3.36
CA PHE A 177 -12.10 -6.62 3.18
C PHE A 177 -10.67 -6.30 3.60
N TRP A 178 -10.13 -7.02 4.58
CA TRP A 178 -8.77 -6.81 5.07
C TRP A 178 -7.84 -7.95 4.66
N GLY A 179 -6.74 -7.60 3.98
CA GLY A 179 -5.68 -8.53 3.61
C GLY A 179 -5.69 -8.96 2.14
N GLN A 180 -4.50 -9.29 1.63
CA GLN A 180 -4.33 -9.79 0.25
C GLN A 180 -5.02 -11.13 -0.01
N ASP A 181 -5.39 -11.85 1.05
CA ASP A 181 -6.09 -13.12 1.04
C ASP A 181 -7.61 -12.96 0.94
N ARG A 182 -8.13 -11.73 0.98
CA ARG A 182 -9.54 -11.40 0.73
C ARG A 182 -9.81 -10.89 -0.68
N LEU A 183 -8.77 -10.77 -1.51
CA LEU A 183 -8.90 -10.12 -2.80
C LEU A 183 -9.86 -10.84 -3.75
N SER A 184 -9.82 -12.18 -3.82
CA SER A 184 -10.75 -12.95 -4.65
C SER A 184 -12.22 -12.77 -4.23
N GLU A 185 -12.49 -12.83 -2.92
CA GLU A 185 -13.83 -12.63 -2.35
C GLU A 185 -14.35 -11.21 -2.62
N MET A 186 -13.48 -10.21 -2.47
CA MET A 186 -13.78 -8.81 -2.78
C MET A 186 -14.04 -8.60 -4.28
N LEU A 187 -13.25 -9.20 -5.17
CA LEU A 187 -13.41 -9.10 -6.62
C LEU A 187 -14.70 -9.76 -7.12
N GLU A 188 -15.10 -10.88 -6.51
CA GLU A 188 -16.41 -11.49 -6.77
C GLU A 188 -17.55 -10.50 -6.49
N LEU A 189 -17.51 -9.77 -5.36
CA LEU A 189 -18.49 -8.73 -5.06
C LEU A 189 -18.41 -7.55 -6.04
N ALA A 190 -17.19 -7.10 -6.36
CA ALA A 190 -16.97 -5.90 -7.19
C ALA A 190 -17.39 -6.09 -8.65
N ASN A 191 -17.28 -7.30 -9.19
CA ASN A 191 -17.56 -7.61 -10.60
C ASN A 191 -19.01 -8.04 -10.86
N ASN A 192 -19.82 -8.27 -9.82
CA ASN A 192 -21.26 -8.51 -9.95
C ASN A 192 -22.05 -7.20 -10.25
#